data_AF-A0AAN7WMA2-F1
#
_entry.id   AF-A0AAN7WMA2-F1
#
_cell.length_a   1.000
_cell.length_b   1.000
_cell.length_c   1.000
_cell.angle_alpha   90.00
_cell.angle_beta   90.00
_cell.angle_gamma   90.00
#
_symmetry.space_group_name_H-M   'P 1'
#
loop_
_entity.id
_entity.type
_entity.pdbx_description
1 polymer ?
#
loop_
_entity_poly.entity_id
_entity_poly.type
_entity_poly.pdbx_seq_one_letter_code
_entity_poly.pdbx_strand_id
1 'polypeptide(L)'
;MSTSLQFDRVTIAPLVLLSILDHYQRIDVPEGKRCVGVILGDAPSRPDINGEQVIRVQNSFALPFEENDSNDNVWFLDQNYIENMTEMCKKINAKERVIGWYHSGPKLKASDLQINDLFKKYAVGNNPLLLIVDVKQQGVGLPTDAYMSIEQVKDDGTSTEKTFLHLPCSIEAEEAEEIGVEHLLRDVRDQAAGNLSVRLTNQLKSLKGLQSKLNDIVSYLNKVIKKELPVNHTILGKLQDVFNLLPNLGDSNELVGFGTENSDARKDNIPNIATNNNHNNLQKALTMKTNDELMIIYISNLVRAIIAFDNLIENKIQNKKLQEEKLESEKNEEKKENESLDGETDTNSTGNNNGTDNLNHSSNEDHNKDKEGDTNKK
;
A
#
# COMPACT_ATOMS: atom_id res chain seq x y z
N MET A 1 -0.77 20.89 -32.26
CA MET A 1 0.61 20.39 -32.05
C MET A 1 0.68 19.85 -30.64
N SER A 2 1.06 18.59 -30.44
CA SER A 2 1.21 18.02 -29.11
C SER A 2 2.42 18.63 -28.41
N THR A 3 2.21 19.47 -27.40
CA THR A 3 3.25 19.83 -26.45
C THR A 3 3.66 18.56 -25.69
N SER A 4 4.74 17.93 -26.12
CA SER A 4 5.30 16.77 -25.43
C SER A 4 5.67 17.19 -24.01
N LEU A 5 5.03 16.57 -23.02
CA LEU A 5 5.51 16.63 -21.64
C LEU A 5 6.92 16.04 -21.64
N GLN A 6 7.87 16.70 -20.97
CA GLN A 6 9.20 16.14 -20.82
C GLN A 6 9.22 14.97 -19.83
N PHE A 7 8.24 14.88 -18.93
CA PHE A 7 8.20 13.90 -17.85
C PHE A 7 6.79 13.29 -17.76
N ASP A 8 6.74 11.96 -17.71
CA ASP A 8 5.49 11.19 -17.72
C ASP A 8 5.07 10.72 -16.31
N ARG A 9 6.03 10.59 -15.38
CA ARG A 9 5.81 10.06 -14.04
C ARG A 9 6.77 10.68 -13.02
N VAL A 10 6.30 10.80 -11.77
CA VAL A 10 7.10 11.24 -10.62
C VAL A 10 7.20 10.11 -9.60
N THR A 11 8.43 9.80 -9.17
CA THR A 11 8.72 8.86 -8.08
C THR A 11 9.19 9.62 -6.85
N ILE A 12 8.61 9.31 -5.69
CA ILE A 12 8.82 10.06 -4.45
C ILE A 12 9.37 9.11 -3.37
N ALA A 13 10.53 9.43 -2.82
CA ALA A 13 11.10 8.72 -1.67
C ALA A 13 10.23 8.93 -0.41
N PRO A 14 9.91 7.88 0.38
CA PRO A 14 9.23 8.02 1.68
C PRO A 14 9.87 9.06 2.61
N LEU A 15 11.20 9.21 2.57
CA LEU A 15 11.93 10.23 3.34
C LEU A 15 11.38 11.65 3.10
N VAL A 16 11.06 12.00 1.85
CA VAL A 16 10.54 13.33 1.48
C VAL A 16 9.20 13.61 2.18
N LEU A 17 8.32 12.63 2.27
CA LEU A 17 7.01 12.78 2.91
C LEU A 17 7.15 13.01 4.42
N LEU A 18 8.08 12.27 5.06
CA LEU A 18 8.37 12.41 6.48
C LEU A 18 9.04 13.76 6.79
N SER A 19 10.00 14.19 5.96
CA SER A 19 10.65 15.50 6.08
C SER A 19 9.65 16.65 5.94
N ILE A 20 8.72 16.59 4.98
CA ILE A 20 7.70 17.64 4.80
C ILE A 20 6.75 17.73 6.01
N LEU A 21 6.39 16.59 6.60
CA LEU A 21 5.61 16.53 7.84
C LEU A 21 6.37 17.12 9.04
N ASP A 22 7.64 16.78 9.21
CA ASP A 22 8.53 17.32 10.26
C ASP A 22 8.75 18.84 10.08
N HIS A 23 9.00 19.31 8.86
CA HIS A 23 9.10 20.74 8.55
C HIS A 23 7.84 21.51 8.95
N TYR A 24 6.64 20.98 8.66
CA TYR A 24 5.38 21.61 9.03
C TYR A 24 5.22 21.72 10.56
N GLN A 25 5.64 20.68 11.32
CA GLN A 25 5.60 20.70 12.78
C GLN A 25 6.63 21.64 13.40
N ARG A 26 7.85 21.72 12.84
CA ARG A 26 8.94 22.56 13.38
C ARG A 26 8.71 24.06 13.24
N ILE A 27 8.00 24.49 12.20
CA ILE A 27 7.70 25.91 11.95
C ILE A 27 6.54 26.39 12.83
N ASP A 28 5.81 25.47 13.49
CA ASP A 28 4.60 25.74 14.30
C ASP A 28 3.60 26.64 13.55
N VAL A 29 3.27 26.20 12.33
CA VAL A 29 2.53 27.00 11.35
C VAL A 29 1.08 27.21 11.84
N PRO A 30 0.64 28.45 12.11
CA PRO A 30 -0.74 28.71 12.53
C PRO A 30 -1.74 28.38 11.41
N GLU A 31 -2.97 28.03 11.80
CA GLU A 31 -4.00 27.60 10.86
C GLU A 31 -4.25 28.62 9.73
N GLY A 32 -3.90 28.23 8.49
CA GLY A 32 -4.07 29.06 7.30
C GLY A 32 -2.77 29.34 6.56
N LYS A 33 -1.64 29.40 7.28
CA LYS A 33 -0.31 29.50 6.66
C LYS A 33 0.14 28.15 6.11
N ARG A 34 1.04 28.19 5.13
CA ARG A 34 1.60 27.04 4.43
C ARG A 34 3.11 26.95 4.63
N CYS A 35 3.63 25.74 4.77
CA CYS A 35 5.06 25.48 4.63
C CYS A 35 5.39 25.39 3.14
N VAL A 36 6.45 26.07 2.73
CA VAL A 36 7.04 25.99 1.39
C VAL A 36 8.49 25.55 1.53
N GLY A 37 8.96 24.69 0.63
CA GLY A 37 10.36 24.29 0.60
C GLY A 37 10.80 23.79 -0.75
N VAL A 38 12.11 23.55 -0.88
CA VAL A 38 12.72 23.05 -2.11
C VAL A 38 12.66 21.53 -2.11
N ILE A 39 12.37 20.94 -3.28
CA ILE A 39 12.62 19.52 -3.53
C ILE A 39 13.89 19.33 -4.34
N LEU A 40 14.68 18.37 -3.89
CA LEU A 40 15.93 17.94 -4.49
C LEU A 40 15.80 16.51 -5.01
N GLY A 41 16.47 16.22 -6.11
CA GLY A 41 16.51 14.88 -6.67
C GLY A 41 17.20 14.85 -8.01
N ASP A 42 16.90 13.80 -8.78
CA ASP A 42 17.37 13.65 -10.15
C ASP A 42 16.21 13.92 -11.12
N ALA A 43 16.47 14.79 -12.08
CA ALA A 43 15.62 15.07 -13.22
C ALA A 43 16.42 14.67 -14.48
N PRO A 44 16.43 13.38 -14.84
CA PRO A 44 17.26 12.88 -15.92
C PRO A 44 16.83 13.53 -17.23
N SER A 45 17.71 14.38 -17.79
CA SER A 45 17.46 15.07 -19.07
C SER A 45 17.63 14.16 -20.30
N ARG A 46 17.74 12.85 -20.07
CA ARG A 46 17.84 11.79 -21.06
C ARG A 46 16.78 10.75 -20.71
N PRO A 47 15.94 10.30 -21.66
CA PRO A 47 15.00 9.21 -21.40
C PRO A 47 15.74 7.95 -20.97
N ASP A 48 15.11 7.19 -20.08
CA ASP A 48 15.66 5.93 -19.57
C ASP A 48 15.63 4.84 -20.66
N ILE A 49 16.13 3.64 -20.36
CA ILE A 49 16.23 2.49 -21.28
C ILE A 49 14.88 2.15 -21.93
N ASN A 50 13.76 2.44 -21.24
CA ASN A 50 12.39 2.19 -21.69
C ASN A 50 11.76 3.37 -22.46
N GLY A 51 12.47 4.50 -22.63
CA GLY A 51 11.95 5.71 -23.29
C GLY A 51 11.18 6.67 -22.37
N GLU A 52 10.75 6.22 -21.19
CA GLU A 52 10.09 7.05 -20.18
C GLU A 52 11.07 8.03 -19.52
N GLN A 53 10.58 9.23 -19.17
CA GLN A 53 11.28 10.20 -18.35
C GLN A 53 10.61 10.31 -16.98
N VAL A 54 11.29 9.79 -15.96
CA VAL A 54 10.81 9.72 -14.57
C VAL A 54 11.61 10.71 -13.72
N ILE A 55 10.92 11.60 -13.00
CA ILE A 55 11.56 12.47 -12.00
C ILE A 55 11.64 11.71 -10.68
N ARG A 56 12.84 11.58 -10.10
CA ARG A 56 13.03 10.94 -8.78
C ARG A 56 13.28 12.00 -7.71
N VAL A 57 12.27 12.25 -6.87
CA VAL A 57 12.36 13.13 -5.70
C VAL A 57 13.02 12.37 -4.56
N GLN A 58 14.21 12.81 -4.13
CA GLN A 58 15.02 12.12 -3.13
C GLN A 58 15.01 12.83 -1.78
N ASN A 59 15.11 14.16 -1.80
CA ASN A 59 15.34 14.95 -0.59
C ASN A 59 14.53 16.25 -0.63
N SER A 60 14.31 16.88 0.51
CA SER A 60 13.60 18.16 0.60
C SER A 60 14.08 18.97 1.82
N PHE A 61 14.03 20.30 1.72
CA PHE A 61 14.34 21.17 2.85
C PHE A 61 13.34 22.33 2.91
N ALA A 62 12.98 22.75 4.12
CA ALA A 62 12.12 23.91 4.35
C ALA A 62 12.81 25.23 3.95
N LEU A 63 12.02 26.21 3.53
CA LEU A 63 12.47 27.58 3.34
C LEU A 63 11.80 28.50 4.37
N PRO A 64 12.48 29.57 4.82
CA PRO A 64 11.81 30.70 5.47
C PRO A 64 10.80 31.30 4.48
N PHE A 65 9.52 31.07 4.74
CA PHE A 65 8.41 31.52 3.90
C PHE A 65 7.36 32.19 4.77
N GLU A 66 6.95 33.40 4.39
CA GLU A 66 5.83 34.10 5.02
C GLU A 66 4.81 34.49 3.95
N GLU A 67 3.53 34.33 4.26
CA GLU A 67 2.41 34.76 3.44
C GLU A 67 1.51 35.69 4.27
N ASN A 68 0.99 36.74 3.62
CA ASN A 68 0.09 37.69 4.25
C ASN A 68 -1.37 37.30 4.01
N ASP A 69 -2.10 36.93 5.08
CA ASP A 69 -3.52 36.56 5.03
C ASP A 69 -4.43 37.64 4.41
N SER A 70 -4.01 38.91 4.42
CA SER A 70 -4.78 40.01 3.81
C SER A 70 -4.59 40.14 2.29
N ASN A 71 -3.52 39.58 1.72
CA ASN A 71 -3.21 39.67 0.29
C ASN A 71 -2.38 38.44 -0.15
N ASP A 72 -3.05 37.42 -0.72
CA ASP A 72 -2.43 36.18 -1.24
C ASP A 72 -1.29 36.40 -2.27
N ASN A 73 -1.18 37.60 -2.87
CA ASN A 73 -0.13 37.96 -3.82
C ASN A 73 1.16 38.49 -3.14
N VAL A 74 1.15 38.74 -1.83
CA VAL A 74 2.32 39.24 -1.09
C VAL A 74 2.83 38.13 -0.18
N TRP A 75 3.93 37.52 -0.60
CA TRP A 75 4.66 36.49 0.12
C TRP A 75 6.17 36.82 0.13
N PHE A 76 6.89 36.27 1.09
CA PHE A 76 8.33 36.43 1.28
C PHE A 76 9.04 35.09 1.10
N LEU A 77 10.19 35.11 0.42
CA LEU A 77 11.05 33.94 0.18
C LEU A 77 12.51 34.39 0.13
N ASP A 78 13.38 33.75 0.93
CA ASP A 78 14.81 34.05 0.92
C ASP A 78 15.53 33.29 -0.22
N GLN A 79 15.94 34.02 -1.25
CA GLN A 79 16.72 33.51 -2.39
C GLN A 79 18.16 33.14 -2.01
N ASN A 80 18.77 33.89 -1.09
CA ASN A 80 20.14 33.66 -0.63
C ASN A 80 20.22 32.33 0.16
N TYR A 81 19.19 32.01 0.95
CA TYR A 81 19.09 30.72 1.62
C TYR A 81 19.03 29.55 0.63
N ILE A 82 18.24 29.66 -0.44
CA ILE A 82 18.15 28.63 -1.50
C ILE A 82 19.53 28.37 -2.11
N GLU A 83 20.25 29.42 -2.48
CA GLU A 83 21.55 29.31 -3.15
C GLU A 83 22.62 28.67 -2.24
N ASN A 84 22.76 29.16 -1.00
CA ASN A 84 23.72 28.61 -0.04
C ASN A 84 23.41 27.15 0.32
N MET A 85 22.13 26.81 0.56
CA MET A 85 21.75 25.43 0.88
C MET A 85 21.96 24.49 -0.32
N THR A 86 21.63 24.94 -1.53
CA THR A 86 21.87 24.19 -2.77
C THR A 86 23.36 23.92 -2.98
N GLU A 87 24.25 24.86 -2.66
CA GLU A 87 25.71 24.63 -2.74
C GLU A 87 26.18 23.61 -1.70
N MET A 88 25.62 23.62 -0.49
CA MET A 88 25.93 22.61 0.54
C MET A 88 25.43 21.20 0.15
N CYS A 89 24.19 21.07 -0.33
CA CYS A 89 23.67 19.78 -0.82
C CYS A 89 24.50 19.22 -1.98
N LYS A 90 24.92 20.05 -2.95
CA LYS A 90 25.81 19.65 -4.05
C LYS A 90 27.18 19.13 -3.59
N LYS A 91 27.70 19.60 -2.45
CA LYS A 91 28.97 19.11 -1.86
C LYS A 91 28.80 17.75 -1.18
N ILE A 92 27.62 17.46 -0.64
CA ILE A 92 27.29 16.16 -0.02
C ILE A 92 27.00 15.13 -1.11
N ASN A 93 26.15 15.47 -2.07
CA ASN A 93 25.72 14.59 -3.15
C ASN A 93 25.61 15.35 -4.48
N ALA A 94 26.52 15.07 -5.41
CA ALA A 94 26.54 15.70 -6.72
C ALA A 94 25.36 15.29 -7.65
N LYS A 95 24.59 14.26 -7.29
CA LYS A 95 23.37 13.87 -8.02
C LYS A 95 22.17 14.77 -7.68
N GLU A 96 22.10 15.27 -6.44
CA GLU A 96 21.00 16.11 -5.99
C GLU A 96 21.02 17.49 -6.67
N ARG A 97 19.93 17.82 -7.36
CA ARG A 97 19.71 19.13 -7.99
C ARG A 97 18.33 19.64 -7.62
N VAL A 98 18.15 20.96 -7.73
CA VAL A 98 16.82 21.58 -7.59
C VAL A 98 15.96 21.17 -8.78
N ILE A 99 14.93 20.36 -8.49
CA ILE A 99 13.93 19.90 -9.46
C ILE A 99 12.63 20.71 -9.37
N GLY A 100 12.42 21.42 -8.25
CA GLY A 100 11.22 22.21 -8.03
C GLY A 100 11.01 22.56 -6.55
N TRP A 101 9.75 22.69 -6.15
CA TRP A 101 9.35 23.08 -4.80
C TRP A 101 8.12 22.30 -4.34
N TYR A 102 7.93 22.21 -3.03
CA TYR A 102 6.74 21.63 -2.42
C TYR A 102 5.98 22.67 -1.61
N HIS A 103 4.69 22.41 -1.38
CA HIS A 103 3.90 23.10 -0.36
C HIS A 103 2.94 22.17 0.38
N SER A 104 2.62 22.53 1.62
CA SER A 104 1.81 21.74 2.56
C SER A 104 0.29 21.71 2.29
N GLY A 105 -0.16 22.05 1.07
CA GLY A 105 -1.58 22.25 0.77
C GLY A 105 -2.21 23.37 1.63
N PRO A 106 -3.53 23.34 1.90
CA PRO A 106 -4.53 22.33 1.52
C PRO A 106 -5.22 22.58 0.16
N LYS A 107 -4.96 23.72 -0.50
CA LYS A 107 -5.53 24.08 -1.80
C LYS A 107 -4.51 24.81 -2.66
N LEU A 108 -4.53 24.55 -3.97
CA LEU A 108 -3.79 25.29 -4.98
C LEU A 108 -4.34 26.74 -5.06
N LYS A 109 -3.46 27.74 -4.99
CA LYS A 109 -3.77 29.17 -5.13
C LYS A 109 -3.27 29.70 -6.48
N ALA A 110 -3.85 30.79 -6.97
CA ALA A 110 -3.34 31.49 -8.15
C ALA A 110 -1.91 32.04 -7.95
N SER A 111 -1.55 32.37 -6.70
CA SER A 111 -0.21 32.81 -6.29
C SER A 111 0.88 31.77 -6.59
N ASP A 112 0.53 30.49 -6.67
CA ASP A 112 1.48 29.41 -6.91
C ASP A 112 2.12 29.52 -8.30
N LEU A 113 1.41 30.10 -9.28
CA LEU A 113 1.97 30.42 -10.59
C LEU A 113 3.11 31.46 -10.50
N GLN A 114 3.02 32.43 -9.60
CA GLN A 114 4.04 33.46 -9.40
C GLN A 114 5.27 32.90 -8.68
N ILE A 115 5.06 32.09 -7.65
CA ILE A 115 6.13 31.37 -6.93
C ILE A 115 6.86 30.43 -7.89
N ASN A 116 6.12 29.74 -8.75
CA ASN A 116 6.67 28.82 -9.74
C ASN A 116 7.54 29.51 -10.81
N ASP A 117 7.17 30.71 -11.26
CA ASP A 117 7.99 31.52 -12.18
C ASP A 117 9.34 31.96 -11.57
N LEU A 118 9.49 31.94 -10.24
CA LEU A 118 10.78 32.18 -9.57
C LEU A 118 11.62 30.91 -9.50
N PHE A 119 11.02 29.78 -9.13
CA PHE A 119 11.70 28.49 -9.15
C PHE A 119 12.14 28.08 -10.57
N LYS A 120 11.47 28.58 -11.62
CA LYS A 120 11.90 28.46 -13.03
C LYS A 120 13.30 29.02 -13.33
N LYS A 121 13.85 29.90 -12.47
CA LYS A 121 15.26 30.37 -12.56
C LYS A 121 16.28 29.37 -11.99
N TYR A 122 15.85 28.54 -11.04
CA TYR A 122 16.71 27.64 -10.27
C TYR A 122 16.60 26.17 -10.70
N ALA A 123 15.43 25.77 -11.21
CA ALA A 123 15.13 24.41 -11.60
C ALA A 123 15.82 24.00 -12.91
N VAL A 124 16.37 22.79 -12.92
CA VAL A 124 16.96 22.19 -14.11
C VAL A 124 15.85 21.84 -15.11
N GLY A 125 15.88 22.42 -16.32
CA GLY A 125 14.94 22.07 -17.40
C GLY A 125 13.78 23.05 -17.64
N ASN A 126 13.82 24.27 -17.06
CA ASN A 126 12.82 25.35 -17.27
C ASN A 126 11.38 25.08 -16.82
N ASN A 127 11.06 23.87 -16.33
CA ASN A 127 9.74 23.51 -15.80
C ASN A 127 9.91 22.92 -14.39
N PRO A 128 9.84 23.72 -13.32
CA PRO A 128 9.87 23.21 -11.95
C PRO A 128 8.68 22.29 -11.66
N LEU A 129 8.94 21.23 -10.91
CA LEU A 129 7.92 20.36 -10.32
C LEU A 129 7.30 21.04 -9.09
N LEU A 130 5.96 21.07 -9.03
CA LEU A 130 5.18 21.46 -7.86
C LEU A 130 4.65 20.20 -7.16
N LEU A 131 5.11 19.94 -5.95
CA LEU A 131 4.59 18.84 -5.13
C LEU A 131 3.65 19.37 -4.03
N ILE A 132 2.38 18.96 -4.08
CA ILE A 132 1.41 19.24 -3.01
C ILE A 132 1.38 18.04 -2.08
N VAL A 133 1.61 18.26 -0.78
CA VAL A 133 1.49 17.22 0.26
C VAL A 133 0.44 17.66 1.26
N ASP A 134 -0.65 16.89 1.37
CA ASP A 134 -1.69 17.14 2.38
C ASP A 134 -1.22 16.65 3.76
N VAL A 135 -0.74 17.60 4.56
CA VAL A 135 -0.31 17.35 5.94
C VAL A 135 -1.49 16.97 6.85
N LYS A 136 -2.73 17.34 6.50
CA LYS A 136 -3.93 17.00 7.30
C LYS A 136 -4.49 15.60 6.98
N GLN A 137 -3.90 14.88 6.01
CA GLN A 137 -4.21 13.48 5.66
C GLN A 137 -5.71 13.19 5.48
N GLN A 138 -6.46 14.11 4.89
CA GLN A 138 -7.93 14.00 4.81
C GLN A 138 -8.40 13.07 3.67
N GLY A 139 -7.53 12.78 2.69
CA GLY A 139 -7.83 11.97 1.53
C GLY A 139 -7.68 10.45 1.75
N VAL A 140 -8.62 9.67 1.21
CA VAL A 140 -8.47 8.20 1.10
C VAL A 140 -7.62 7.89 -0.14
N GLY A 141 -6.30 7.89 0.02
CA GLY A 141 -5.36 7.63 -1.08
C GLY A 141 -3.91 7.94 -0.72
N LEU A 142 -3.11 8.26 -1.74
CA LEU A 142 -1.82 8.93 -1.56
C LEU A 142 -2.10 10.40 -1.17
N PRO A 143 -1.50 10.96 -0.10
CA PRO A 143 -1.71 12.35 0.30
C PRO A 143 -0.84 13.33 -0.52
N THR A 144 -0.53 12.96 -1.76
CA THR A 144 0.45 13.65 -2.61
C THR A 144 -0.11 13.84 -4.01
N ASP A 145 -0.15 15.08 -4.47
CA ASP A 145 -0.45 15.40 -5.86
C ASP A 145 0.77 16.10 -6.48
N ALA A 146 1.19 15.64 -7.67
CA ALA A 146 2.31 16.23 -8.40
C ALA A 146 1.78 17.06 -9.58
N TYR A 147 2.29 18.27 -9.76
CA TYR A 147 1.90 19.16 -10.85
C TYR A 147 3.12 19.75 -11.55
N MET A 148 3.02 19.94 -12.87
CA MET A 148 4.03 20.65 -13.65
C MET A 148 3.37 21.83 -14.38
N SER A 149 4.01 22.99 -14.36
CA SER A 149 3.52 24.16 -15.10
C SER A 149 3.71 23.97 -16.60
N ILE A 150 2.65 24.13 -17.37
CA ILE A 150 2.68 24.15 -18.83
C ILE A 150 1.98 25.41 -19.35
N GLU A 151 2.51 25.95 -20.45
CA GLU A 151 1.95 27.12 -21.12
C GLU A 151 1.08 26.60 -22.28
N GLN A 152 -0.24 26.68 -22.14
CA GLN A 152 -1.19 26.19 -23.14
C GLN A 152 -1.98 27.34 -23.76
N VAL A 153 -2.05 27.33 -25.09
CA VAL A 153 -3.09 28.07 -25.83
C VAL A 153 -4.39 27.30 -25.63
N LYS A 154 -5.42 27.93 -25.08
CA LYS A 154 -6.76 27.34 -25.05
C LYS A 154 -7.40 27.46 -26.43
N ASP A 155 -8.04 26.39 -26.91
CA ASP A 155 -8.81 26.40 -28.15
C ASP A 155 -10.09 27.27 -28.06
N ASP A 156 -10.49 27.68 -26.85
CA ASP A 156 -11.63 28.58 -26.57
C ASP A 156 -11.39 30.06 -26.98
N GLY A 157 -10.26 30.37 -27.62
CA GLY A 157 -9.94 31.72 -28.11
C GLY A 157 -9.49 32.73 -27.05
N THR A 158 -9.40 32.32 -25.78
CA THR A 158 -8.74 33.09 -24.72
C THR A 158 -7.21 33.05 -24.87
N SER A 159 -6.53 34.07 -24.34
CA SER A 159 -5.05 34.16 -24.34
C SER A 159 -4.36 32.92 -23.76
N THR A 160 -3.07 32.75 -24.09
CA THR A 160 -2.19 31.74 -23.48
C THR A 160 -2.27 31.77 -21.96
N GLU A 161 -2.75 30.69 -21.36
CA GLU A 161 -2.78 30.52 -19.90
C GLU A 161 -1.63 29.60 -19.46
N LYS A 162 -0.91 30.02 -18.42
CA LYS A 162 -0.06 29.11 -17.66
C LYS A 162 -0.97 28.30 -16.74
N THR A 163 -0.93 26.99 -16.86
CA THR A 163 -1.72 26.08 -16.03
C THR A 163 -0.85 24.98 -15.45
N PHE A 164 -1.31 24.40 -14.35
CA PHE A 164 -0.68 23.23 -13.74
C PHE A 164 -1.34 21.97 -14.28
N LEU A 165 -0.56 21.09 -14.90
CA LEU A 165 -1.01 19.75 -15.28
C LEU A 165 -0.60 18.75 -14.20
N HIS A 166 -1.56 17.94 -13.75
CA HIS A 166 -1.31 16.85 -12.83
C HIS A 166 -0.48 15.73 -13.49
N LEU A 167 0.60 15.32 -12.84
CA LEU A 167 1.44 14.18 -13.22
C LEU A 167 1.18 12.97 -12.29
N PRO A 168 1.12 11.73 -12.81
CA PRO A 168 1.03 10.54 -11.98
C PRO A 168 2.22 10.44 -11.00
N CYS A 169 1.91 10.35 -9.70
CA CYS A 169 2.88 10.14 -8.65
C CYS A 169 2.85 8.67 -8.15
N SER A 170 4.02 8.14 -7.83
CA SER A 170 4.18 6.83 -7.16
C SER A 170 5.23 6.96 -6.06
N ILE A 171 4.98 6.36 -4.89
CA ILE A 171 6.00 6.26 -3.84
C ILE A 171 6.96 5.13 -4.22
N GLU A 172 8.26 5.39 -4.18
CA GLU A 172 9.32 4.43 -4.48
C GLU A 172 10.45 4.61 -3.46
N ALA A 173 10.70 3.58 -2.66
CA ALA A 173 11.76 3.57 -1.65
C ALA A 173 13.09 3.11 -2.27
N GLU A 174 14.21 3.61 -1.75
CA GLU A 174 15.51 2.95 -1.96
C GLU A 174 15.63 1.75 -1.01
N GLU A 175 16.43 0.73 -1.34
CA GLU A 175 16.62 -0.49 -0.53
C GLU A 175 16.93 -0.19 0.95
N ALA A 176 17.77 0.83 1.22
CA ALA A 176 18.08 1.28 2.57
C ALA A 176 16.89 1.95 3.29
N GLU A 177 16.02 2.67 2.57
CA GLU A 177 14.79 3.25 3.12
C GLU A 177 13.69 2.21 3.32
N GLU A 178 13.58 1.23 2.42
CA GLU A 178 12.57 0.17 2.49
C GLU A 178 12.71 -0.66 3.77
N ILE A 179 13.94 -1.03 4.14
CA ILE A 179 14.22 -1.73 5.42
C ILE A 179 13.79 -0.87 6.62
N GLY A 180 14.03 0.44 6.59
CA GLY A 180 13.60 1.36 7.64
C GLY A 180 12.09 1.53 7.73
N VAL A 181 11.41 1.65 6.60
CA VAL A 181 9.94 1.74 6.51
C VAL A 181 9.27 0.44 6.92
N GLU A 182 9.80 -0.72 6.52
CA GLU A 182 9.28 -2.02 6.95
C GLU A 182 9.43 -2.21 8.46
N HIS A 183 10.56 -1.82 9.04
CA HIS A 183 10.77 -1.85 10.49
C HIS A 183 9.71 -1.04 11.24
N LEU A 184 9.40 0.18 10.78
CA LEU A 184 8.36 1.03 11.38
C LEU A 184 6.94 0.50 11.17
N LEU A 185 6.68 -0.24 10.08
CA LEU A 185 5.36 -0.77 9.75
C LEU A 185 5.09 -2.17 10.33
N ARG A 186 6.07 -2.80 10.99
CA ARG A 186 5.94 -4.14 11.60
C ARG A 186 4.76 -4.26 12.56
N ASP A 187 4.49 -3.21 13.34
CA ASP A 187 3.43 -3.21 14.36
C ASP A 187 2.04 -2.86 13.79
N VAL A 188 1.97 -2.33 12.56
CA VAL A 188 0.75 -1.86 11.91
C VAL A 188 0.27 -2.82 10.80
N ARG A 189 1.20 -3.48 10.13
CA ARG A 189 0.88 -4.56 9.18
C ARG A 189 0.60 -5.83 9.98
N ASP A 190 -0.68 -6.15 10.15
CA ASP A 190 -1.12 -7.43 10.70
C ASP A 190 -0.59 -8.61 9.85
N GLN A 191 0.56 -9.16 10.25
CA GLN A 191 1.19 -10.32 9.60
C GLN A 191 0.35 -11.60 9.74
N ALA A 192 -0.69 -11.61 10.58
CA ALA A 192 -1.66 -12.71 10.68
C ALA A 192 -2.86 -12.56 9.71
N ALA A 193 -3.02 -11.41 9.06
CA ALA A 193 -4.05 -11.20 8.04
C ALA A 193 -3.72 -11.98 6.75
N GLY A 194 -4.29 -13.18 6.61
CA GLY A 194 -4.11 -14.00 5.42
C GLY A 194 -4.53 -13.29 4.12
N ASN A 195 -3.92 -13.68 2.99
CA ASN A 195 -4.09 -13.03 1.68
C ASN A 195 -5.54 -12.74 1.24
N LEU A 196 -6.52 -13.52 1.72
CA LEU A 196 -7.94 -13.31 1.43
C LEU A 196 -8.55 -12.10 2.18
N SER A 197 -8.25 -11.89 3.46
CA SER A 197 -8.82 -10.78 4.23
C SER A 197 -8.24 -9.44 3.77
N VAL A 198 -6.95 -9.41 3.43
CA VAL A 198 -6.28 -8.26 2.80
C VAL A 198 -6.93 -7.93 1.44
N ARG A 199 -7.15 -8.93 0.57
CA ARG A 199 -7.84 -8.74 -0.72
C ARG A 199 -9.27 -8.22 -0.56
N LEU A 200 -10.05 -8.77 0.37
CA LEU A 200 -11.41 -8.32 0.63
C LEU A 200 -11.46 -6.87 1.14
N THR A 201 -10.55 -6.51 2.05
CA THR A 201 -10.40 -5.14 2.56
C THR A 201 -10.00 -4.17 1.46
N ASN A 202 -9.06 -4.57 0.60
CA ASN A 202 -8.64 -3.78 -0.57
C ASN A 202 -9.78 -3.59 -1.56
N GLN A 203 -10.58 -4.63 -1.87
CA GLN A 203 -11.72 -4.51 -2.78
C GLN A 203 -12.78 -3.54 -2.24
N LEU A 204 -13.10 -3.62 -0.94
CA LEU A 204 -14.02 -2.71 -0.27
C LEU A 204 -13.49 -1.27 -0.25
N LYS A 205 -12.19 -1.07 0.01
CA LYS A 205 -11.53 0.25 -0.05
C LYS A 205 -11.55 0.83 -1.46
N SER A 206 -11.25 0.03 -2.49
CA SER A 206 -11.28 0.43 -3.90
C SER A 206 -12.68 0.85 -4.35
N LEU A 207 -13.73 0.10 -3.98
CA LEU A 207 -15.11 0.45 -4.30
C LEU A 207 -15.54 1.79 -3.67
N LYS A 208 -15.18 2.02 -2.39
CA LYS A 208 -15.43 3.31 -1.72
C LYS A 208 -14.65 4.47 -2.35
N GLY A 209 -13.39 4.22 -2.75
CA GLY A 209 -12.58 5.21 -3.47
C GLY A 209 -13.21 5.61 -4.81
N LEU A 210 -13.66 4.63 -5.60
CA LEU A 210 -14.36 4.87 -6.86
C LEU A 210 -15.66 5.65 -6.65
N GLN A 211 -16.46 5.29 -5.65
CA GLN A 211 -17.69 6.01 -5.30
C GLN A 211 -17.40 7.48 -4.96
N SER A 212 -16.35 7.76 -4.18
CA SER A 212 -15.96 9.14 -3.85
C SER A 212 -15.57 9.94 -5.10
N LYS A 213 -14.71 9.37 -5.97
CA LYS A 213 -14.29 10.05 -7.21
C LYS A 213 -15.45 10.27 -8.19
N LEU A 214 -16.43 9.35 -8.24
CA LEU A 214 -17.62 9.52 -9.07
C LEU A 214 -18.54 10.63 -8.52
N ASN A 215 -18.65 10.77 -7.19
CA ASN A 215 -19.31 11.91 -6.55
C ASN A 215 -18.60 13.25 -6.84
N ASP A 216 -17.26 13.27 -6.90
CA ASP A 216 -16.49 14.46 -7.27
C ASP A 216 -16.82 14.93 -8.70
N ILE A 217 -16.91 14.00 -9.66
CA ILE A 217 -17.32 14.27 -11.05
C ILE A 217 -18.74 14.86 -11.09
N VAL A 218 -19.68 14.25 -10.38
CA VAL A 218 -21.07 14.73 -10.28
C VAL A 218 -21.13 16.13 -9.64
N SER A 219 -20.31 16.40 -8.63
CA SER A 219 -20.17 17.71 -7.98
C SER A 219 -19.64 18.77 -8.96
N TYR A 220 -18.63 18.44 -9.77
CA TYR A 220 -18.12 19.33 -10.83
C TYR A 220 -19.19 19.65 -11.88
N LEU A 221 -19.86 18.63 -12.44
CA LEU A 221 -20.91 18.83 -13.44
C LEU A 221 -22.06 19.69 -12.92
N ASN A 222 -22.48 19.50 -11.68
CA ASN A 222 -23.51 20.33 -11.05
C ASN A 222 -23.09 21.82 -10.94
N LYS A 223 -21.82 22.13 -10.65
CA LYS A 223 -21.31 23.50 -10.60
C LYS A 223 -21.24 24.15 -11.98
N VAL A 224 -20.88 23.38 -13.01
CA VAL A 224 -20.89 23.84 -14.41
C VAL A 224 -22.31 24.15 -14.88
N ILE A 225 -23.31 23.30 -14.57
CA ILE A 225 -24.72 23.55 -14.88
C ILE A 225 -25.24 24.82 -14.19
N LYS A 226 -24.83 25.05 -12.94
CA LYS A 226 -25.13 26.28 -12.17
C LYS A 226 -24.38 27.53 -12.67
N LYS A 227 -23.46 27.40 -13.63
CA LYS A 227 -22.59 28.46 -14.16
C LYS A 227 -21.65 29.09 -13.12
N GLU A 228 -21.31 28.36 -12.05
CA GLU A 228 -20.30 28.78 -11.06
C GLU A 228 -18.87 28.61 -11.58
N LEU A 229 -18.66 27.72 -12.54
CA LEU A 229 -17.36 27.41 -13.14
C LEU A 229 -17.44 27.46 -14.68
N PRO A 230 -16.36 27.87 -15.37
CA PRO A 230 -16.27 27.78 -16.82
C PRO A 230 -16.29 26.32 -17.28
N VAL A 231 -16.84 26.09 -18.47
CA VAL A 231 -16.81 24.78 -19.14
C VAL A 231 -15.37 24.47 -19.53
N ASN A 232 -14.87 23.27 -19.17
CA ASN A 232 -13.58 22.78 -19.64
C ASN A 232 -13.79 21.64 -20.63
N HIS A 233 -13.55 21.91 -21.91
CA HIS A 233 -13.78 20.96 -23.00
C HIS A 233 -12.89 19.70 -22.90
N THR A 234 -11.66 19.82 -22.38
CA THR A 234 -10.75 18.68 -22.17
C THR A 234 -11.30 17.67 -21.15
N ILE A 235 -11.96 18.15 -20.08
CA ILE A 235 -12.59 17.28 -19.08
C ILE A 235 -13.81 16.59 -19.68
N LEU A 236 -14.63 17.31 -20.45
CA LEU A 236 -15.81 16.75 -21.12
C LEU A 236 -15.43 15.69 -22.17
N GLY A 237 -14.36 15.90 -22.95
CA GLY A 237 -13.85 14.90 -23.88
C GLY A 237 -13.48 13.59 -23.18
N LYS A 238 -12.70 13.67 -22.09
CA LYS A 238 -12.36 12.48 -21.28
C LYS A 238 -13.58 11.80 -20.67
N LEU A 239 -14.63 12.54 -20.29
CA LEU A 239 -15.88 11.96 -19.82
C LEU A 239 -16.67 11.28 -20.94
N GLN A 240 -16.65 11.83 -22.16
CA GLN A 240 -17.23 11.19 -23.33
C GLN A 240 -16.51 9.87 -23.65
N ASP A 241 -15.18 9.83 -23.55
CA ASP A 241 -14.40 8.60 -23.69
C ASP A 241 -14.79 7.54 -22.63
N VAL A 242 -15.03 7.95 -21.38
CA VAL A 242 -15.51 7.04 -20.31
C VAL A 242 -16.87 6.41 -20.66
N PHE A 243 -17.81 7.17 -21.24
CA PHE A 243 -19.09 6.62 -21.68
C PHE A 243 -18.96 5.75 -22.95
N ASN A 244 -18.03 6.09 -23.85
CA ASN A 244 -17.76 5.33 -25.08
C ASN A 244 -17.00 4.00 -24.81
N LEU A 245 -16.21 3.95 -23.74
CA LEU A 245 -15.50 2.77 -23.26
C LEU A 245 -16.29 1.98 -22.20
N LEU A 246 -17.56 2.32 -21.95
CA LEU A 246 -18.40 1.57 -21.04
C LEU A 246 -18.64 0.14 -21.60
N PRO A 247 -18.38 -0.94 -20.83
CA PRO A 247 -18.59 -2.29 -21.33
C PRO A 247 -20.06 -2.58 -21.65
N ASN A 248 -20.38 -2.79 -22.94
CA ASN A 248 -21.69 -3.24 -23.38
C ASN A 248 -21.88 -4.73 -23.13
N LEU A 249 -22.84 -5.10 -22.27
CA LEU A 249 -23.19 -6.51 -22.03
C LEU A 249 -23.96 -7.11 -23.23
N GLY A 250 -23.24 -7.52 -24.28
CA GLY A 250 -23.81 -8.25 -25.42
C GLY A 250 -23.00 -8.21 -26.72
N ASP A 251 -22.01 -7.33 -26.84
CA ASP A 251 -21.23 -7.16 -28.08
C ASP A 251 -20.05 -8.15 -28.17
N SER A 252 -19.83 -8.67 -29.37
CA SER A 252 -18.95 -9.82 -29.64
C SER A 252 -17.43 -9.56 -29.56
N ASN A 253 -16.99 -8.36 -29.18
CA ASN A 253 -15.59 -7.94 -29.30
C ASN A 253 -14.64 -8.47 -28.21
N GLU A 254 -15.14 -8.99 -27.09
CA GLU A 254 -14.27 -9.66 -26.09
C GLU A 254 -13.76 -11.03 -26.54
N LEU A 255 -14.28 -11.59 -27.65
CA LEU A 255 -13.97 -12.96 -28.06
C LEU A 255 -12.59 -13.14 -28.74
N VAL A 256 -11.96 -12.05 -29.21
CA VAL A 256 -10.75 -12.13 -30.06
C VAL A 256 -9.47 -12.33 -29.23
N GLY A 257 -9.49 -12.01 -27.93
CA GLY A 257 -8.29 -12.00 -27.09
C GLY A 257 -7.81 -13.35 -26.57
N PHE A 258 -8.59 -14.44 -26.66
CA PHE A 258 -8.34 -15.65 -25.87
C PHE A 258 -8.49 -17.03 -26.55
N GLY A 259 -8.69 -17.10 -27.87
CA GLY A 259 -8.59 -18.40 -28.54
C GLY A 259 -9.24 -18.51 -29.92
N THR A 260 -8.59 -17.99 -30.97
CA THR A 260 -8.92 -18.39 -32.35
C THR A 260 -7.69 -18.41 -33.25
N GLU A 261 -6.68 -19.18 -32.86
CA GLU A 261 -5.90 -19.90 -33.87
C GLU A 261 -6.67 -21.19 -34.21
N ASN A 262 -6.86 -21.46 -35.50
CA ASN A 262 -7.53 -22.65 -36.08
C ASN A 262 -9.06 -22.70 -36.01
N SER A 263 -9.74 -22.06 -36.97
CA SER A 263 -10.62 -22.81 -37.90
C SER A 263 -11.03 -21.94 -39.10
N ASP A 264 -10.79 -22.47 -40.30
CA ASP A 264 -11.02 -21.77 -41.56
C ASP A 264 -12.49 -21.57 -41.93
N ALA A 265 -12.72 -20.42 -42.56
CA ALA A 265 -13.67 -20.14 -43.63
C ALA A 265 -14.88 -21.07 -43.84
N ARG A 266 -16.07 -20.53 -43.55
CA ARG A 266 -17.23 -20.54 -44.47
C ARG A 266 -18.25 -19.45 -44.08
N LYS A 267 -18.28 -18.37 -44.87
CA LYS A 267 -19.41 -17.43 -44.90
C LYS A 267 -20.42 -17.96 -45.90
N ASP A 268 -21.64 -18.24 -45.45
CA ASP A 268 -22.82 -18.36 -46.34
C ASP A 268 -24.08 -17.86 -45.63
N ASN A 269 -25.04 -17.37 -46.42
CA ASN A 269 -26.02 -16.38 -45.99
C ASN A 269 -27.29 -16.97 -45.34
N ILE A 270 -27.63 -16.51 -44.12
CA ILE A 270 -28.99 -16.59 -43.54
C ILE A 270 -29.26 -15.30 -42.72
N PRO A 271 -30.39 -14.60 -42.89
CA PRO A 271 -30.65 -13.31 -42.23
C PRO A 271 -31.28 -13.41 -40.82
N ASN A 272 -30.82 -12.55 -39.91
CA ASN A 272 -31.56 -11.93 -38.80
C ASN A 272 -32.36 -12.80 -37.80
N ILE A 273 -31.80 -13.89 -37.27
CA ILE A 273 -32.22 -14.45 -35.96
C ILE A 273 -30.99 -14.85 -35.12
N ALA A 274 -30.17 -13.88 -34.70
CA ALA A 274 -28.92 -14.16 -33.97
C ALA A 274 -28.62 -13.24 -32.76
N THR A 275 -29.33 -12.13 -32.57
CA THR A 275 -29.04 -11.16 -31.49
C THR A 275 -29.27 -11.71 -30.08
N ASN A 276 -30.16 -12.68 -29.90
CA ASN A 276 -30.40 -13.33 -28.59
C ASN A 276 -29.39 -14.44 -28.23
N ASN A 277 -28.55 -14.90 -29.17
CA ASN A 277 -27.58 -15.98 -28.88
C ASN A 277 -26.25 -15.45 -28.31
N ASN A 278 -25.94 -14.16 -28.50
CA ASN A 278 -24.66 -13.57 -28.08
C ASN A 278 -24.58 -13.36 -26.57
N HIS A 279 -25.67 -12.90 -25.94
CA HIS A 279 -25.74 -12.72 -24.48
C HIS A 279 -25.52 -14.05 -23.73
N ASN A 280 -26.08 -15.14 -24.26
CA ASN A 280 -25.86 -16.50 -23.76
C ASN A 280 -24.39 -16.95 -23.85
N ASN A 281 -23.59 -16.42 -24.77
CA ASN A 281 -22.20 -16.87 -24.95
C ASN A 281 -21.21 -16.17 -24.02
N LEU A 282 -21.39 -14.87 -23.71
CA LEU A 282 -20.63 -14.23 -22.63
C LEU A 282 -21.01 -14.83 -21.26
N GLN A 283 -22.31 -15.06 -21.02
CA GLN A 283 -22.76 -15.73 -19.79
C GLN A 283 -22.19 -17.15 -19.68
N LYS A 284 -22.12 -17.92 -20.77
CA LYS A 284 -21.41 -19.22 -20.80
C LYS A 284 -19.91 -19.07 -20.55
N ALA A 285 -19.22 -18.08 -21.13
CA ALA A 285 -17.79 -17.87 -20.94
C ALA A 285 -17.45 -17.53 -19.47
N LEU A 286 -18.25 -16.64 -18.85
CA LEU A 286 -18.17 -16.35 -17.43
C LEU A 286 -18.49 -17.58 -16.58
N THR A 287 -19.55 -18.33 -16.90
CA THR A 287 -19.93 -19.57 -16.19
C THR A 287 -18.83 -20.64 -16.32
N MET A 288 -18.19 -20.76 -17.49
CA MET A 288 -17.07 -21.67 -17.72
C MET A 288 -15.88 -21.27 -16.86
N LYS A 289 -15.48 -19.98 -16.86
CA LYS A 289 -14.40 -19.48 -16.01
C LYS A 289 -14.67 -19.66 -14.52
N THR A 290 -15.90 -19.41 -14.05
CA THR A 290 -16.26 -19.67 -12.65
C THR A 290 -16.24 -21.17 -12.33
N ASN A 291 -16.63 -22.04 -13.25
CA ASN A 291 -16.57 -23.50 -13.07
C ASN A 291 -15.12 -24.00 -13.04
N ASP A 292 -14.25 -23.49 -13.91
CA ASP A 292 -12.81 -23.81 -13.95
C ASP A 292 -12.13 -23.42 -12.63
N GLU A 293 -12.39 -22.21 -12.12
CA GLU A 293 -11.86 -21.74 -10.84
C GLU A 293 -12.38 -22.57 -9.66
N LEU A 294 -13.68 -22.89 -9.66
CA LEU A 294 -14.29 -23.74 -8.63
C LEU A 294 -13.69 -25.16 -8.62
N MET A 295 -13.38 -25.72 -9.79
CA MET A 295 -12.71 -27.02 -9.93
C MET A 295 -11.31 -27.01 -9.33
N ILE A 296 -10.53 -25.93 -9.53
CA ILE A 296 -9.21 -25.75 -8.89
C ILE A 296 -9.35 -25.65 -7.36
N ILE A 297 -10.39 -24.97 -6.85
CA ILE A 297 -10.69 -24.91 -5.42
C ILE A 297 -11.02 -26.30 -4.84
N TYR A 298 -11.81 -27.11 -5.54
CA TYR A 298 -12.12 -28.49 -5.10
C TYR A 298 -10.88 -29.38 -5.05
N ILE A 299 -10.01 -29.35 -6.07
CA ILE A 299 -8.75 -30.10 -6.07
C ILE A 299 -7.86 -29.63 -4.89
N SER A 300 -7.78 -28.32 -4.67
CA SER A 300 -7.01 -27.73 -3.56
C SER A 300 -7.54 -28.14 -2.18
N ASN A 301 -8.86 -28.30 -2.04
CA ASN A 301 -9.49 -28.80 -0.82
C ASN A 301 -9.22 -30.30 -0.62
N LEU A 302 -9.22 -31.11 -1.69
CA LEU A 302 -8.89 -32.53 -1.62
C LEU A 302 -7.44 -32.76 -1.17
N VAL A 303 -6.48 -32.01 -1.71
CA VAL A 303 -5.08 -32.05 -1.28
C VAL A 303 -4.94 -31.64 0.19
N ARG A 304 -5.64 -30.58 0.63
CA ARG A 304 -5.68 -30.18 2.05
C ARG A 304 -6.28 -31.27 2.97
N ALA A 305 -7.25 -32.05 2.49
CA ALA A 305 -7.81 -33.16 3.26
C ALA A 305 -6.81 -34.33 3.43
N ILE A 306 -6.00 -34.62 2.40
CA ILE A 306 -4.92 -35.62 2.47
C ILE A 306 -3.85 -35.17 3.48
N ILE A 307 -3.36 -33.94 3.37
CA ILE A 307 -2.38 -33.38 4.31
C ILE A 307 -2.90 -33.39 5.75
N ALA A 308 -4.18 -33.07 5.97
CA ALA A 308 -4.79 -33.15 7.29
C ALA A 308 -4.88 -34.60 7.83
N PHE A 309 -5.02 -35.59 6.95
CA PHE A 309 -5.02 -37.00 7.32
C PHE A 309 -3.61 -37.49 7.69
N ASP A 310 -2.59 -37.10 6.93
CA ASP A 310 -1.19 -37.39 7.23
C ASP A 310 -0.78 -36.78 8.58
N ASN A 311 -1.14 -35.51 8.84
CA ASN A 311 -0.93 -34.86 10.15
C ASN A 311 -1.62 -35.63 11.31
N LEU A 312 -2.79 -36.23 11.07
CA LEU A 312 -3.50 -37.03 12.07
C LEU A 312 -2.86 -38.41 12.31
N ILE A 313 -2.27 -39.01 11.26
CA ILE A 313 -1.44 -40.21 11.39
C ILE A 313 -0.17 -39.89 12.20
N GLU A 314 0.53 -38.80 11.88
CA GLU A 314 1.73 -38.36 12.61
C GLU A 314 1.42 -38.08 14.09
N ASN A 315 0.34 -37.36 14.38
CA ASN A 315 -0.12 -37.11 15.75
C ASN A 315 -0.42 -38.42 16.50
N LYS A 316 -1.04 -39.41 15.85
CA LYS A 316 -1.31 -40.72 16.44
C LYS A 316 -0.03 -41.54 16.67
N ILE A 317 0.96 -41.45 15.79
CA ILE A 317 2.28 -42.07 15.95
C ILE A 317 3.04 -41.42 17.12
N GLN A 318 3.03 -40.08 17.20
CA GLN A 318 3.63 -39.34 18.31
C GLN A 318 2.98 -39.70 19.65
N ASN A 319 1.65 -39.72 19.74
CA ASN A 319 0.93 -40.11 20.96
C ASN A 319 1.24 -41.55 21.38
N LYS A 320 1.40 -42.49 20.43
CA LYS A 320 1.80 -43.86 20.74
C LYS A 320 3.22 -43.94 21.30
N LYS A 321 4.18 -43.22 20.70
CA LYS A 321 5.56 -43.13 21.23
C LYS A 321 5.58 -42.53 22.64
N LEU A 322 4.84 -41.44 22.88
CA LEU A 322 4.68 -40.83 24.20
C LEU A 322 4.04 -41.77 25.24
N GLN A 323 3.15 -42.68 24.82
CA GLN A 323 2.61 -43.72 25.71
C GLN A 323 3.65 -44.82 25.98
N GLU A 324 4.43 -45.23 24.98
CA GLU A 324 5.49 -46.22 25.13
C GLU A 324 6.61 -45.69 26.04
N GLU A 325 7.04 -44.43 25.86
CA GLU A 325 7.98 -43.74 26.75
C GLU A 325 7.45 -43.62 28.19
N LYS A 326 6.16 -43.32 28.38
CA LYS A 326 5.53 -43.29 29.72
C LYS A 326 5.53 -44.66 30.39
N LEU A 327 5.14 -45.71 29.66
CA LEU A 327 5.14 -47.08 30.14
C LEU A 327 6.55 -47.61 30.43
N GLU A 328 7.58 -47.10 29.75
CA GLU A 328 8.99 -47.40 30.06
C GLU A 328 9.48 -46.63 31.29
N SER A 329 9.06 -45.38 31.52
CA SER A 329 9.35 -44.67 32.78
C SER A 329 8.66 -45.31 33.98
N GLU A 330 7.37 -45.63 33.89
CA GLU A 330 6.60 -46.29 34.96
C GLU A 330 7.24 -47.65 35.32
N LYS A 331 7.63 -48.47 34.34
CA LYS A 331 8.36 -49.74 34.59
C LYS A 331 9.76 -49.57 35.18
N ASN A 332 10.42 -48.44 34.94
CA ASN A 332 11.72 -48.14 35.55
C ASN A 332 11.57 -47.58 36.98
N GLU A 333 10.42 -47.03 37.33
CA GLU A 333 10.05 -46.69 38.71
C GLU A 333 9.63 -47.94 39.49
N GLU A 334 8.75 -48.79 38.93
CA GLU A 334 8.38 -50.09 39.53
C GLU A 334 9.61 -50.99 39.77
N LYS A 335 10.63 -50.96 38.90
CA LYS A 335 11.88 -51.69 39.14
C LYS A 335 12.70 -51.14 40.31
N LYS A 336 12.70 -49.83 40.54
CA LYS A 336 13.37 -49.21 41.70
C LYS A 336 12.61 -49.50 43.00
N GLU A 337 11.28 -49.60 42.97
CA GLU A 337 10.49 -50.05 44.12
C GLU A 337 10.67 -51.56 44.40
N ASN A 338 10.77 -52.41 43.38
CA ASN A 338 11.01 -53.85 43.60
C ASN A 338 12.45 -54.15 44.07
N GLU A 339 13.47 -53.43 43.58
CA GLU A 339 14.85 -53.55 44.11
C GLU A 339 15.00 -53.06 45.56
N SER A 340 14.04 -52.29 46.09
CA SER A 340 14.01 -51.87 47.50
C SER A 340 13.11 -52.74 48.40
N LEU A 341 12.38 -53.71 47.84
CA LEU A 341 11.51 -54.64 48.59
C LEU A 341 12.16 -56.01 48.87
N ASP A 342 13.15 -56.43 48.08
CA ASP A 342 13.78 -57.77 48.19
C ASP A 342 14.90 -57.84 49.26
N GLY A 343 14.83 -56.95 50.26
CA GLY A 343 15.99 -56.57 51.08
C GLY A 343 15.77 -56.25 52.55
N GLU A 344 14.65 -56.62 53.19
CA GLU A 344 14.55 -56.70 54.67
C GLU A 344 13.27 -57.41 55.17
N THR A 345 13.40 -58.57 55.82
CA THR A 345 12.51 -59.01 56.92
C THR A 345 13.10 -60.23 57.63
N ASP A 346 13.74 -59.99 58.77
CA ASP A 346 14.37 -61.01 59.59
C ASP A 346 13.62 -61.16 60.92
N THR A 347 13.40 -62.40 61.39
CA THR A 347 13.01 -62.66 62.78
C THR A 347 13.62 -63.98 63.27
N ASN A 348 14.84 -63.96 63.84
CA ASN A 348 15.01 -63.83 65.30
C ASN A 348 16.45 -64.04 65.81
N SER A 349 16.77 -63.27 66.86
CA SER A 349 17.65 -63.59 68.01
C SER A 349 19.19 -63.44 67.94
N THR A 350 19.63 -62.40 68.69
CA THR A 350 20.85 -62.30 69.55
C THR A 350 22.22 -61.92 68.96
N GLY A 351 22.76 -60.74 69.37
CA GLY A 351 24.18 -60.64 69.77
C GLY A 351 25.04 -59.38 69.50
N ASN A 352 24.77 -58.25 70.17
CA ASN A 352 25.74 -57.20 70.59
C ASN A 352 26.51 -56.28 69.58
N ASN A 353 26.22 -54.98 69.73
CA ASN A 353 27.13 -53.85 70.08
C ASN A 353 27.70 -52.84 69.04
N ASN A 354 27.21 -51.60 69.23
CA ASN A 354 27.89 -50.27 69.24
C ASN A 354 27.98 -49.42 67.95
N GLY A 355 27.39 -48.21 67.98
CA GLY A 355 27.94 -47.03 67.26
C GLY A 355 27.03 -45.93 66.67
N THR A 356 26.31 -45.15 67.49
CA THR A 356 26.02 -43.68 67.34
C THR A 356 25.48 -43.02 66.03
N ASP A 357 24.37 -42.28 66.18
CA ASP A 357 24.03 -40.94 65.61
C ASP A 357 23.78 -40.77 64.07
N ASN A 358 22.85 -39.93 63.52
CA ASN A 358 21.75 -39.09 64.05
C ASN A 358 20.82 -38.51 62.91
N LEU A 359 19.56 -38.15 63.24
CA LEU A 359 18.69 -37.05 62.71
C LEU A 359 17.98 -37.04 61.30
N ASN A 360 16.63 -37.04 61.36
CA ASN A 360 15.61 -36.15 60.71
C ASN A 360 15.27 -36.22 59.17
N HIS A 361 14.01 -36.42 58.71
CA HIS A 361 12.75 -35.58 58.70
C HIS A 361 12.65 -34.64 57.45
N SER A 362 11.55 -34.45 56.68
CA SER A 362 10.17 -35.03 56.63
C SER A 362 9.27 -34.48 55.48
N SER A 363 8.18 -35.20 55.14
CA SER A 363 6.86 -34.72 54.61
C SER A 363 6.57 -34.49 53.11
N ASN A 364 5.34 -34.88 52.72
CA ASN A 364 4.64 -34.68 51.43
C ASN A 364 3.98 -33.27 51.30
N GLU A 365 3.50 -32.86 50.11
CA GLU A 365 2.08 -32.93 49.70
C GLU A 365 1.75 -32.31 48.31
N ASP A 366 0.70 -32.84 47.65
CA ASP A 366 0.17 -32.48 46.32
C ASP A 366 -0.63 -31.17 46.27
N HIS A 367 -1.08 -30.72 45.07
CA HIS A 367 -2.49 -30.35 44.87
C HIS A 367 -3.04 -30.44 43.42
N ASN A 368 -4.35 -30.69 43.34
CA ASN A 368 -5.23 -30.93 42.17
C ASN A 368 -5.41 -29.70 41.23
N LYS A 369 -5.78 -29.75 39.92
CA LYS A 369 -6.74 -30.53 39.08
C LYS A 369 -8.14 -29.87 38.94
N ASP A 370 -8.62 -29.70 37.69
CA ASP A 370 -10.03 -29.57 37.23
C ASP A 370 -10.89 -28.37 37.78
N LYS A 371 -11.99 -27.85 37.18
CA LYS A 371 -12.76 -28.06 35.92
C LYS A 371 -13.74 -26.88 35.66
N GLU A 372 -14.29 -26.80 34.44
CA GLU A 372 -15.65 -26.31 34.04
C GLU A 372 -16.29 -25.00 34.59
N GLY A 373 -16.92 -24.22 33.68
CA GLY A 373 -18.32 -23.78 33.89
C GLY A 373 -18.63 -22.29 34.12
N ASP A 374 -18.80 -21.54 33.03
CA ASP A 374 -19.93 -20.63 32.72
C ASP A 374 -20.58 -19.76 33.85
N THR A 375 -20.49 -18.42 33.75
CA THR A 375 -21.66 -17.48 33.71
C THR A 375 -21.31 -15.98 33.90
N ASN A 376 -21.41 -15.23 32.81
CA ASN A 376 -22.08 -13.91 32.63
C ASN A 376 -22.04 -12.75 33.67
N LYS A 377 -21.86 -11.55 33.11
CA LYS A 377 -22.29 -10.20 33.57
C LYS A 377 -21.61 -9.55 34.79
N LYS A 378 -20.91 -8.45 34.53
CA LYS A 378 -21.57 -7.13 34.62
C LYS A 378 -21.04 -6.14 33.60
#